data_AF-A0A9N9P017-F1
#
_entry.id   AF-A0A9N9P017-F1
#
_cell.length_a   1.000
_cell.length_b   1.000
_cell.length_c   1.000
_cell.angle_alpha   90.00
_cell.angle_beta   90.00
_cell.angle_gamma   90.00
#
_symmetry.space_group_name_H-M   'P 1'
#
loop_
_entity.id
_entity.type
_entity.pdbx_description
1 polymer ?
#
loop_
_entity_poly.entity_id
_entity_poly.type
_entity_poly.pdbx_seq_one_letter_code
_entity_poly.pdbx_strand_id
1 'polypeptide(L)'
;MSDPESDEIKPSLSKDDWKQKFIERIRNPSYYEKTKPSLPNSPEPELWGKYRKNLSEYLEYSMYFEPIRSELHLIDSLIFQDPSADDNKIISEYTKTLIHSKSTPNTKLSREIDTNPYSYYKNVRKKSRNKRFAKNLLAATRELENSKYDFFERAKFPMSIITDKNITSIINEYKTIMKIDLKRNVI
;
A
#
# COMPACT_ATOMS: atom_id res chain seq x y z
N MET A 1 21.07 -45.21 35.06
CA MET A 1 21.61 -44.11 34.25
C MET A 1 20.45 -43.64 33.39
N SER A 2 19.90 -42.48 33.73
CA SER A 2 18.73 -41.91 33.06
C SER A 2 19.23 -40.72 32.26
N ASP A 3 19.22 -40.84 30.93
CA ASP A 3 19.44 -39.70 30.04
C ASP A 3 18.24 -38.76 30.17
N PRO A 4 18.42 -37.48 30.51
CA PRO A 4 17.35 -36.52 30.39
C PRO A 4 17.17 -36.20 28.90
N GLU A 5 15.95 -36.46 28.40
CA GLU A 5 15.44 -35.96 27.14
C GLU A 5 15.84 -34.48 26.98
N SER A 6 16.71 -34.20 26.01
CA SER A 6 16.85 -32.84 25.52
C SER A 6 15.56 -32.52 24.78
N ASP A 7 14.65 -31.83 25.46
CA ASP A 7 13.65 -31.01 24.81
C ASP A 7 14.41 -29.95 24.01
N GLU A 8 14.83 -30.33 22.79
CA GLU A 8 15.08 -29.38 21.73
C GLU A 8 13.77 -28.65 21.51
N ILE A 9 13.64 -27.52 22.20
CA ILE A 9 12.67 -26.48 21.90
C ILE A 9 12.97 -26.07 20.47
N LYS A 10 12.30 -26.74 19.52
CA LYS A 10 12.20 -26.27 18.14
C LYS A 10 11.74 -24.83 18.25
N PRO A 11 12.46 -23.85 17.65
CA PRO A 11 11.94 -22.50 17.59
C PRO A 11 10.61 -22.60 16.85
N SER A 12 9.52 -22.37 17.59
CA SER A 12 8.19 -22.26 17.02
C SER A 12 8.24 -21.16 15.96
N LEU A 13 8.23 -21.55 14.68
CA LEU A 13 8.16 -20.63 13.57
C LEU A 13 6.88 -19.80 13.72
N SER A 14 7.09 -18.53 14.06
CA SER A 14 6.12 -17.59 14.59
C SER A 14 5.06 -17.19 13.55
N LYS A 15 3.85 -16.90 14.04
CA LYS A 15 2.63 -16.51 13.30
C LYS A 15 2.69 -15.15 12.56
N ASP A 16 3.86 -14.63 12.16
CA ASP A 16 4.01 -13.25 11.67
C ASP A 16 5.02 -13.01 10.52
N ASP A 17 5.33 -14.05 9.71
CA ASP A 17 6.27 -13.95 8.57
C ASP A 17 5.95 -12.82 7.58
N TRP A 18 4.66 -12.53 7.37
CA TRP A 18 4.26 -11.51 6.40
C TRP A 18 4.71 -10.11 6.80
N LYS A 19 4.74 -9.77 8.11
CA LYS A 19 5.18 -8.45 8.59
C LYS A 19 6.68 -8.28 8.38
N GLN A 20 7.45 -9.31 8.74
CA GLN A 20 8.92 -9.29 8.61
C GLN A 20 9.35 -8.97 7.19
N LYS A 21 8.69 -9.58 6.20
CA LYS A 21 8.93 -9.28 4.77
C LYS A 21 8.82 -7.78 4.44
N PHE A 22 7.84 -7.07 5.01
CA PHE A 22 7.65 -5.64 4.75
C PHE A 22 8.63 -4.77 5.55
N ILE A 23 8.97 -5.19 6.77
CA ILE A 23 10.01 -4.53 7.58
C ILE A 23 11.37 -4.63 6.88
N GLU A 24 11.71 -5.79 6.31
CA GLU A 24 12.93 -5.98 5.54
C GLU A 24 12.99 -5.08 4.30
N ARG A 25 11.87 -4.94 3.58
CA ARG A 25 11.76 -4.00 2.45
C ARG A 25 11.98 -2.55 2.86
N ILE A 26 11.51 -2.16 4.04
CA ILE A 26 11.75 -0.83 4.58
C ILE A 26 13.24 -0.62 4.89
N ARG A 27 13.89 -1.62 5.52
CA ARG A 27 15.32 -1.57 5.85
C ARG A 27 16.20 -1.53 4.59
N ASN A 28 15.80 -2.27 3.56
CA ASN A 28 16.50 -2.39 2.28
C ASN A 28 15.60 -1.88 1.14
N PRO A 29 15.39 -0.56 1.04
CA PRO A 29 14.47 0.02 0.08
C PRO A 29 14.92 -0.27 -1.36
N SER A 30 14.00 -0.76 -2.18
CA SER A 30 14.13 -0.70 -3.64
C SER A 30 13.15 0.34 -4.13
N TYR A 31 13.60 1.26 -4.99
CA TYR A 31 12.70 2.25 -5.56
C TYR A 31 11.94 1.66 -6.74
N TYR A 32 10.81 2.27 -7.08
CA TYR A 32 10.09 1.96 -8.31
C TYR A 32 10.71 2.70 -9.49
N GLU A 33 10.65 2.10 -10.67
CA GLU A 33 10.75 2.85 -11.92
C GLU A 33 9.43 3.62 -12.12
N LYS A 34 9.48 4.95 -12.10
CA LYS A 34 8.27 5.79 -12.17
C LYS A 34 7.88 6.12 -13.61
N THR A 35 8.80 5.91 -14.54
CA THR A 35 8.60 6.20 -15.96
C THR A 35 8.43 4.93 -16.76
N LYS A 36 7.44 4.90 -17.67
CA LYS A 36 7.29 3.76 -18.55
C LYS A 36 8.55 3.64 -19.40
N PRO A 37 9.30 2.52 -19.35
CA PRO A 37 10.51 2.40 -20.13
C PRO A 37 10.18 2.34 -21.63
N SER A 38 11.05 2.92 -22.44
CA SER A 38 10.96 2.83 -23.90
C SER A 38 11.35 1.44 -24.38
N LEU A 39 10.70 0.96 -25.44
CA LEU A 39 11.09 -0.29 -26.10
C LEU A 39 12.53 -0.18 -26.62
N PRO A 40 13.39 -1.19 -26.38
CA PRO A 40 14.73 -1.21 -26.96
C PRO A 40 14.68 -1.28 -28.49
N ASN A 41 15.52 -0.49 -29.16
CA ASN A 41 15.71 -0.54 -30.61
C ASN A 41 16.89 -1.44 -31.04
N SER A 42 17.29 -2.38 -30.18
CA SER A 42 18.45 -3.26 -30.38
C SER A 42 18.10 -4.70 -29.99
N PRO A 43 18.66 -5.72 -30.68
CA PRO A 43 18.50 -7.11 -30.30
C PRO A 43 19.37 -7.53 -29.10
N GLU A 44 20.19 -6.63 -28.53
CA GLU A 44 21.08 -6.93 -27.41
C GLU A 44 20.33 -7.48 -26.18
N PRO A 45 20.65 -8.70 -25.72
CA PRO A 45 19.95 -9.33 -24.61
C PRO A 45 19.97 -8.52 -23.31
N GLU A 46 21.06 -7.78 -23.05
CA GLU A 46 21.22 -6.95 -21.86
C GLU A 46 20.21 -5.78 -21.83
N LEU A 47 20.01 -5.10 -22.96
CA LEU A 47 19.03 -4.03 -23.09
C LEU A 47 17.60 -4.54 -22.88
N TRP A 48 17.29 -5.73 -23.40
CA TRP A 48 16.01 -6.40 -23.16
C TRP A 48 15.85 -6.86 -21.71
N GLY A 49 16.92 -7.30 -21.06
CA GLY A 49 16.95 -7.62 -19.63
C GLY A 49 16.61 -6.40 -18.77
N LYS A 50 17.29 -5.28 -19.01
CA LYS A 50 17.04 -4.00 -18.34
C LYS A 50 15.63 -3.49 -18.59
N TYR A 51 15.16 -3.50 -19.84
CA TYR A 51 13.79 -3.10 -20.19
C TYR A 51 12.75 -3.89 -19.42
N ARG A 52 12.85 -5.23 -19.38
CA ARG A 52 11.90 -6.09 -18.67
C ARG A 52 11.89 -5.82 -17.17
N LYS A 53 13.06 -5.61 -16.56
CA LYS A 53 13.18 -5.24 -15.15
C LYS A 53 12.47 -3.90 -14.88
N ASN A 54 12.81 -2.86 -15.62
CA ASN A 54 12.24 -1.52 -15.47
C ASN A 54 10.72 -1.53 -15.74
N LEU A 55 10.26 -2.31 -16.72
CA LEU A 55 8.84 -2.44 -17.03
C LEU A 55 8.09 -3.09 -15.86
N SER A 56 8.66 -4.13 -15.26
CA SER A 56 8.08 -4.78 -14.07
C SER A 56 7.98 -3.80 -12.91
N GLU A 57 9.03 -3.05 -12.62
CA GLU A 57 9.03 -2.04 -11.54
C GLU A 57 8.01 -0.92 -11.80
N TYR A 58 7.88 -0.47 -13.06
CA TYR A 58 6.87 0.50 -13.46
C TYR A 58 5.43 -0.01 -13.32
N LEU A 59 5.18 -1.26 -13.71
CA LEU A 59 3.87 -1.87 -13.56
C LEU A 59 3.50 -2.01 -12.07
N GLU A 60 4.43 -2.45 -11.23
CA GLU A 60 4.19 -2.49 -9.78
C GLU A 60 3.91 -1.10 -9.19
N TYR A 61 4.62 -0.06 -9.64
CA TYR A 61 4.36 1.32 -9.23
C TYR A 61 2.92 1.74 -9.54
N SER A 62 2.51 1.57 -10.81
CA SER A 62 1.18 2.00 -11.26
C SER A 62 0.06 1.15 -10.67
N MET A 63 0.30 -0.14 -10.39
CA MET A 63 -0.70 -1.03 -9.82
C MET A 63 -0.85 -0.90 -8.30
N TYR A 64 0.24 -0.64 -7.58
CA TYR A 64 0.25 -0.68 -6.12
C TYR A 64 0.35 0.72 -5.53
N PHE A 65 1.42 1.45 -5.84
CA PHE A 65 1.72 2.70 -5.14
C PHE A 65 0.90 3.89 -5.63
N GLU A 66 0.73 4.06 -6.94
CA GLU A 66 -0.02 5.19 -7.51
C GLU A 66 -1.48 5.27 -6.98
N PRO A 67 -2.23 4.16 -6.89
CA PRO A 67 -3.54 4.16 -6.23
C PRO A 67 -3.45 4.58 -4.76
N ILE A 68 -2.53 4.00 -3.97
CA ILE A 68 -2.36 4.34 -2.55
C ILE A 68 -2.06 5.83 -2.38
N ARG A 69 -1.18 6.40 -3.22
CA ARG A 69 -0.82 7.81 -3.20
C ARG A 69 -2.04 8.70 -3.41
N SER A 70 -2.90 8.37 -4.38
CA SER A 70 -4.14 9.12 -4.61
C SER A 70 -5.07 9.08 -3.39
N GLU A 71 -5.13 7.96 -2.67
CA GLU A 71 -5.98 7.82 -1.49
C GLU A 71 -5.41 8.54 -0.26
N LEU A 72 -4.09 8.60 -0.12
CA LEU A 72 -3.43 9.42 0.91
C LEU A 72 -3.73 10.90 0.71
N HIS A 73 -3.72 11.40 -0.53
CA HIS A 73 -4.12 12.77 -0.82
C HIS A 73 -5.59 13.06 -0.44
N LEU A 74 -6.48 12.08 -0.61
CA LEU A 74 -7.87 12.22 -0.16
C LEU A 74 -7.95 12.30 1.37
N ILE A 75 -7.21 11.46 2.10
CA ILE A 75 -7.14 11.52 3.57
C ILE A 75 -6.57 12.87 4.04
N ASP A 76 -5.49 13.37 3.43
CA ASP A 76 -4.93 14.69 3.72
C ASP A 76 -5.98 15.79 3.53
N SER A 77 -6.75 15.72 2.44
CA SER A 77 -7.80 16.70 2.15
C SER A 77 -8.92 16.67 3.19
N LEU A 78 -9.34 15.48 3.65
CA LEU A 78 -10.35 15.33 4.69
C LEU A 78 -9.88 15.86 6.05
N ILE A 79 -8.61 15.61 6.41
CA ILE A 79 -8.01 16.17 7.64
C ILE A 79 -7.90 17.68 7.53
N PHE A 80 -7.52 18.22 6.38
CA PHE A 80 -7.39 19.66 6.17
C PHE A 80 -8.74 20.38 6.26
N GLN A 81 -9.81 19.78 5.75
CA GLN A 81 -11.16 20.35 5.81
C GLN A 81 -11.72 20.41 7.23
N ASP A 82 -11.39 19.43 8.07
CA ASP A 82 -11.78 19.43 9.48
C ASP A 82 -10.62 18.91 10.36
N PRO A 83 -9.68 19.78 10.75
CA PRO A 83 -8.52 19.38 11.56
C PRO A 83 -8.89 18.84 12.93
N SER A 84 -10.07 19.23 13.44
CA SER A 84 -10.62 18.82 14.72
C SER A 84 -11.40 17.50 14.66
N ALA A 85 -11.65 16.98 13.46
CA ALA A 85 -12.35 15.73 13.28
C ALA A 85 -11.58 14.58 13.96
N ASP A 86 -12.32 13.80 14.75
CA ASP A 86 -11.81 12.52 15.21
C ASP A 86 -11.61 11.55 14.05
N ASP A 87 -10.84 10.49 14.31
CA ASP A 87 -10.51 9.50 13.28
C ASP A 87 -11.76 8.77 12.75
N ASN A 88 -12.80 8.59 13.57
CA ASN A 88 -14.03 7.91 13.15
C ASN A 88 -14.82 8.75 12.14
N LYS A 89 -14.85 10.07 12.32
CA LYS A 89 -15.47 11.02 11.41
C LYS A 89 -14.71 11.04 10.08
N ILE A 90 -13.38 11.12 10.10
CA ILE A 90 -12.56 11.07 8.88
C ILE A 90 -12.76 9.74 8.13
N ILE A 91 -12.73 8.60 8.85
CA ILE A 91 -13.00 7.28 8.26
C ILE A 91 -14.41 7.23 7.67
N SER A 92 -15.41 7.78 8.37
CA SER A 92 -16.79 7.82 7.88
C SER A 92 -16.88 8.59 6.57
N GLU A 93 -16.37 9.83 6.52
CA GLU A 93 -16.35 10.66 5.32
C GLU A 93 -15.59 10.00 4.16
N TYR A 94 -14.42 9.43 4.43
CA TYR A 94 -13.67 8.66 3.45
C TYR A 94 -14.52 7.51 2.88
N THR A 95 -15.19 6.73 3.74
CA THR A 95 -16.06 5.65 3.26
C THR A 95 -17.33 6.13 2.56
N LYS A 96 -17.84 7.34 2.85
CA LYS A 96 -18.99 7.92 2.11
C LYS A 96 -18.64 8.24 0.67
N THR A 97 -17.37 8.58 0.37
CA THR A 97 -16.92 8.76 -1.02
C THR A 97 -17.17 7.51 -1.90
N LEU A 98 -17.33 6.33 -1.29
CA LEU A 98 -17.74 5.09 -1.97
C LEU A 98 -19.23 5.00 -2.25
N ILE A 99 -20.05 5.52 -1.33
CA ILE A 99 -21.51 5.38 -1.39
C ILE A 99 -22.08 6.27 -2.52
N HIS A 100 -21.41 7.38 -2.81
CA HIS A 100 -21.76 8.28 -3.91
C HIS A 100 -21.12 7.94 -5.26
N SER A 101 -20.33 6.85 -5.38
CA SER A 101 -19.85 6.36 -6.68
C SER A 101 -20.93 5.60 -7.47
N LYS A 102 -22.21 5.95 -7.28
CA LYS A 102 -23.38 5.45 -8.03
C LYS A 102 -23.55 6.14 -9.39
N SER A 103 -22.51 6.76 -9.95
CA SER A 103 -22.50 7.19 -11.35
C SER A 103 -21.91 6.10 -12.27
N THR A 104 -22.34 4.86 -12.12
CA THR A 104 -22.49 4.01 -13.31
C THR A 104 -23.90 4.28 -13.82
N PRO A 105 -24.08 4.79 -15.06
CA PRO A 105 -25.41 4.94 -15.63
C PRO A 105 -26.12 3.59 -15.56
N ASN A 106 -27.28 3.54 -14.89
CA ASN A 106 -28.21 2.42 -14.98
C ASN A 106 -28.90 2.47 -16.36
N THR A 107 -28.13 2.34 -17.43
CA THR A 107 -28.67 2.09 -18.76
C THR A 107 -28.68 0.59 -18.97
N LYS A 108 -29.84 0.01 -19.31
CA LYS A 108 -30.09 -1.42 -19.62
C LYS A 108 -29.27 -1.96 -20.82
N LEU A 109 -28.15 -1.33 -21.17
CA LEU A 109 -27.45 -1.44 -22.46
C LEU A 109 -25.93 -1.61 -22.36
N SER A 110 -25.37 -2.08 -21.24
CA SER A 110 -23.94 -2.41 -21.18
C SER A 110 -23.69 -3.91 -21.12
N ARG A 111 -24.10 -4.62 -22.19
CA ARG A 111 -23.45 -5.86 -22.64
C ARG A 111 -22.67 -5.55 -23.92
N GLU A 112 -21.77 -4.58 -23.84
CA GLU A 112 -20.66 -4.56 -24.78
C GLU A 112 -19.52 -5.28 -24.08
N ILE A 113 -19.10 -6.41 -24.65
CA ILE A 113 -17.87 -7.08 -24.28
C ILE A 113 -16.77 -6.09 -24.63
N ASP A 114 -16.22 -5.44 -23.62
CA ASP A 114 -15.11 -4.52 -23.77
C ASP A 114 -13.89 -5.31 -24.25
N THR A 115 -13.63 -5.27 -25.56
CA THR A 115 -12.48 -5.90 -26.21
C THR A 115 -11.18 -5.15 -25.95
N ASN A 116 -11.22 -4.08 -25.17
CA ASN A 116 -10.04 -3.33 -24.77
C ASN A 116 -9.34 -4.02 -23.58
N PRO A 117 -8.13 -4.57 -23.73
CA PRO A 117 -7.38 -5.17 -22.62
C PRO A 117 -7.02 -4.15 -21.52
N TYR A 118 -7.13 -2.84 -21.78
CA TYR A 118 -6.98 -1.79 -20.77
C TYR A 118 -8.23 -1.56 -19.91
N SER A 119 -9.37 -2.21 -20.23
CA SER A 119 -10.62 -2.11 -19.46
C SER A 119 -10.58 -2.86 -18.12
N TYR A 120 -9.63 -3.78 -17.95
CA TYR A 120 -9.41 -4.49 -16.69
C TYR A 120 -9.25 -3.50 -15.52
N TYR A 121 -8.58 -2.37 -15.74
CA TYR A 121 -8.35 -1.35 -14.72
C TYR A 121 -9.55 -0.43 -14.45
N LYS A 122 -10.54 -0.39 -15.35
CA LYS A 122 -11.73 0.46 -15.18
C LYS A 122 -12.80 -0.21 -14.31
N ASN A 123 -12.85 -1.55 -14.30
CA ASN A 123 -13.90 -2.34 -13.65
C ASN A 123 -13.52 -2.97 -12.30
N VAL A 124 -12.25 -2.90 -11.87
CA VAL A 124 -11.77 -3.50 -10.58
C VAL A 124 -11.85 -2.53 -9.38
N ARG A 125 -12.41 -1.33 -9.54
CA ARG A 125 -12.53 -0.35 -8.45
C ARG A 125 -13.50 -0.71 -7.31
N LYS A 126 -14.14 -1.87 -7.32
CA LYS A 126 -15.19 -2.23 -6.32
C LYS A 126 -14.74 -3.04 -5.09
N LYS A 127 -13.44 -3.15 -4.78
CA LYS A 127 -12.97 -3.78 -3.52
C LYS A 127 -11.83 -3.07 -2.77
N SER A 128 -11.36 -1.89 -3.20
CA SER A 128 -10.13 -1.27 -2.65
C SER A 128 -10.32 -0.36 -1.43
N ARG A 129 -11.48 0.28 -1.24
CA ARG A 129 -11.69 1.19 -0.09
C ARG A 129 -12.66 0.56 0.91
N ASN A 130 -12.13 -0.08 1.94
CA ASN A 130 -12.92 -0.55 3.07
C ASN A 130 -12.48 0.18 4.36
N LYS A 131 -13.18 -0.05 5.48
CA LYS A 131 -12.86 0.60 6.76
C LYS A 131 -11.43 0.29 7.24
N ARG A 132 -10.88 -0.88 6.94
CA ARG A 132 -9.50 -1.26 7.30
C ARG A 132 -8.48 -0.47 6.50
N PHE A 133 -8.69 -0.37 5.19
CA PHE A 133 -7.87 0.43 4.30
C PHE A 133 -7.82 1.89 4.75
N ALA A 134 -8.99 2.49 5.03
CA ALA A 134 -9.09 3.86 5.55
C ALA A 134 -8.31 4.04 6.86
N LYS A 135 -8.47 3.10 7.81
CA LYS A 135 -7.74 3.10 9.09
C LYS A 135 -6.22 3.07 8.88
N ASN A 136 -5.74 2.22 7.99
CA ASN A 136 -4.31 2.09 7.72
C ASN A 136 -3.73 3.36 7.08
N LEU A 137 -4.42 3.96 6.11
CA LEU A 137 -3.99 5.22 5.49
C LEU A 137 -4.00 6.37 6.48
N LEU A 138 -5.05 6.46 7.32
CA LEU A 138 -5.17 7.50 8.33
C LEU A 138 -4.09 7.37 9.42
N ALA A 139 -3.84 6.16 9.91
CA ALA A 139 -2.76 5.90 10.87
C ALA A 139 -1.40 6.34 10.30
N ALA A 140 -1.07 5.91 9.07
CA ALA A 140 0.16 6.34 8.41
C ALA A 140 0.24 7.87 8.25
N THR A 141 -0.88 8.52 7.91
CA THR A 141 -0.93 9.98 7.75
C THR A 141 -0.68 10.71 9.06
N ARG A 142 -1.33 10.30 10.14
CA ARG A 142 -1.22 10.93 11.47
C ARG A 142 0.11 10.66 12.16
N GLU A 143 0.71 9.49 11.93
CA GLU A 143 1.92 9.05 12.62
C GLU A 143 3.21 9.38 11.89
N LEU A 144 3.16 9.50 10.55
CA LEU A 144 4.34 9.72 9.70
C LEU A 144 4.35 11.08 9.01
N GLU A 145 3.20 11.76 8.95
CA GLU A 145 3.02 13.09 8.35
C GLU A 145 3.64 13.18 6.94
N ASN A 146 4.77 13.87 6.79
CA ASN A 146 5.47 14.05 5.52
C ASN A 146 6.12 12.75 5.00
N SER A 147 6.42 11.80 5.88
CA SER A 147 7.11 10.54 5.54
C SER A 147 6.16 9.43 5.08
N LYS A 148 4.85 9.67 5.07
CA LYS A 148 3.85 8.65 4.72
C LYS A 148 4.02 8.10 3.30
N TYR A 149 4.35 8.95 2.32
CA TYR A 149 4.55 8.51 0.94
C TYR A 149 5.79 7.64 0.81
N ASP A 150 6.90 8.03 1.43
CA ASP A 150 8.14 7.26 1.47
C ASP A 150 7.92 5.90 2.16
N PHE A 151 7.14 5.86 3.26
CA PHE A 151 6.74 4.60 3.90
C PHE A 151 6.05 3.62 2.93
N PHE A 152 5.01 4.06 2.23
CA PHE A 152 4.30 3.18 1.29
C PHE A 152 5.14 2.83 0.07
N GLU A 153 6.00 3.74 -0.39
CA GLU A 153 6.92 3.51 -1.51
C GLU A 153 7.98 2.45 -1.16
N ARG A 154 8.54 2.51 0.05
CA ARG A 154 9.55 1.53 0.53
C ARG A 154 8.95 0.18 0.88
N ALA A 155 7.80 0.17 1.57
CA ALA A 155 7.14 -1.07 1.94
C ALA A 155 6.63 -1.83 0.70
N LYS A 156 6.30 -1.13 -0.38
CA LYS A 156 5.75 -1.71 -1.62
C LYS A 156 4.59 -2.65 -1.33
N PHE A 157 3.65 -2.18 -0.50
CA PHE A 157 2.51 -2.98 -0.09
C PHE A 157 1.62 -3.31 -1.29
N PRO A 158 1.30 -4.59 -1.53
CA PRO A 158 0.17 -4.95 -2.38
C PRO A 158 -1.12 -4.38 -1.76
N MET A 159 -2.06 -3.98 -2.61
CA MET A 159 -3.35 -3.41 -2.16
C MET A 159 -4.06 -4.32 -1.15
N SER A 160 -4.04 -5.64 -1.37
CA SER A 160 -4.66 -6.64 -0.47
C SER A 160 -4.14 -6.58 0.96
N ILE A 161 -2.85 -6.28 1.16
CA ILE A 161 -2.29 -6.19 2.51
C ILE A 161 -2.89 -4.99 3.25
N ILE A 162 -3.03 -3.85 2.59
CA ILE A 162 -3.57 -2.63 3.21
C ILE A 162 -5.08 -2.74 3.40
N THR A 163 -5.79 -3.50 2.55
CA THR A 163 -7.24 -3.70 2.72
C THR A 163 -7.58 -4.74 3.78
N ASP A 164 -6.72 -5.73 4.01
CA ASP A 164 -7.08 -6.92 4.77
C ASP A 164 -6.36 -7.01 6.12
N LYS A 165 -5.17 -6.41 6.25
CA LYS A 165 -4.33 -6.50 7.46
C LYS A 165 -4.25 -5.17 8.19
N ASN A 166 -3.93 -5.22 9.48
CA ASN A 166 -3.57 -4.04 10.25
C ASN A 166 -2.06 -3.79 10.11
N ILE A 167 -1.67 -2.65 9.54
CA ILE A 167 -0.25 -2.33 9.28
C ILE A 167 0.40 -1.46 10.37
N THR A 168 -0.31 -1.12 11.45
CA THR A 168 0.23 -0.25 12.53
C THR A 168 1.57 -0.74 13.08
N SER A 169 1.74 -2.05 13.26
CA SER A 169 3.04 -2.61 13.69
C SER A 169 4.19 -2.27 12.72
N ILE A 170 3.94 -2.25 11.41
CA ILE A 170 4.94 -1.91 10.39
C ILE A 170 5.19 -0.39 10.35
N ILE A 171 4.17 0.43 10.63
CA ILE A 171 4.31 1.90 10.80
C ILE A 171 5.25 2.20 11.97
N ASN A 172 5.05 1.55 13.12
CA ASN A 172 5.90 1.72 14.30
C ASN A 172 7.36 1.33 14.02
N GLU A 173 7.57 0.20 13.34
CA GLU A 173 8.92 -0.23 12.92
C GLU A 173 9.56 0.77 11.96
N TYR A 174 8.80 1.32 11.00
CA TYR A 174 9.29 2.36 10.10
C TYR A 174 9.75 3.61 10.86
N LYS A 175 8.98 4.06 11.87
CA LYS A 175 9.38 5.20 12.71
C LYS A 175 10.69 4.94 13.42
N THR A 176 10.87 3.75 13.98
CA THR A 176 12.11 3.33 14.64
C THR A 176 13.28 3.33 13.65
N ILE A 177 13.10 2.72 12.47
CA ILE A 177 14.14 2.62 11.43
C ILE A 177 14.57 4.01 10.94
N MET A 178 13.59 4.89 10.70
CA MET A 178 13.82 6.23 10.14
C MET A 178 14.12 7.28 11.22
N LYS A 179 14.13 6.88 12.50
CA LYS A 179 14.30 7.78 13.66
C LYS A 179 13.33 8.96 13.65
N ILE A 180 12.10 8.71 13.21
CA ILE A 180 11.03 9.71 13.23
C ILE A 180 10.65 9.88 14.70
N ASP A 181 11.03 11.02 15.27
CA ASP A 181 10.89 11.34 16.70
C ASP A 181 9.48 10.94 17.20
N LEU A 182 9.43 10.01 18.17
CA LEU A 182 8.24 9.72 18.99
C LEU A 182 7.91 10.87 19.95
N LYS A 183 8.62 12.00 19.85
CA LYS A 183 8.46 13.20 20.66
C LYS A 183 7.21 13.98 20.24
N ARG A 184 6.02 13.45 20.51
CA ARG A 184 4.94 14.35 20.94
C ARG A 184 5.21 14.64 22.40
N ASN A 185 5.95 15.73 22.62
CA ASN A 185 6.20 16.30 23.93
C ASN A 185 4.86 16.50 24.63
N VAL A 186 4.82 15.98 25.84
CA VAL A 186 4.06 16.51 26.97
C VAL A 186 4.15 18.03 26.94
N ILE A 187 3.02 18.69 26.70
CA ILE A 187 2.74 20.06 27.14
C ILE A 187 1.32 20.04 27.68
#